data_AF-A0A2D6E5C3-F1
#
_entry.id   AF-A0A2D6E5C3-F1
#
_cell.length_a   1.000
_cell.length_b   1.000
_cell.length_c   1.000
_cell.angle_alpha   90.00
_cell.angle_beta   90.00
_cell.angle_gamma   90.00
#
_symmetry.space_group_name_H-M   'P 1'
#
loop_
_entity.id
_entity.type
_entity.pdbx_description
1 polymer ?
#
loop_
_entity_poly.entity_id
_entity_poly.type
_entity_poly.pdbx_seq_one_letter_code
_entity_poly.pdbx_strand_id
1 'polypeptide(L)'
;MQFSYDCAPKKLYDENLILQSRETMSQSQFDREFGAVFTDDSSGYFKTSRMAACTIVDGDSPSVEVAGDSKSKYLLSFDPSWAESESSDDFAMQVFKLDDEKKQGTLVHSYAMAGTNLKHHIDYFHYLLKNFNIVSMVGDYNGGVQFINACNESKLFKDSNINIKMLTQDFDKPEEYQEDLREAKTEYNISDMKYCILRKPTSQWIRRANELLQANFDHKRMWFAARAMDDNYHNQIKKKIPIQKLKFLNIAEQEEKQSKGAKMIDFVEHQQDMINLTKAECALIQIKTSPHGMQTFDLPDALKRTTGPNKARKDSYSALVLGNWMVKIYYDMMGAEEAKAIQTFAPQFIN
;
A
#
# COMPACT_ATOMS: atom_id res chain seq x y z
N MET A 1 28.76 10.14 6.11
CA MET A 1 28.51 10.38 7.55
C MET A 1 27.62 11.60 7.63
N GLN A 2 26.35 11.44 8.04
CA GLN A 2 25.43 12.56 8.29
C GLN A 2 25.70 13.02 9.73
N PHE A 3 25.97 14.31 9.93
CA PHE A 3 26.17 14.88 11.26
C PHE A 3 24.83 15.39 11.78
N SER A 4 24.53 15.12 13.05
CA SER A 4 23.38 15.76 13.68
C SER A 4 23.54 17.29 13.64
N TYR A 5 22.46 18.02 13.42
CA TYR A 5 22.43 19.47 13.31
C TYR A 5 22.95 20.16 14.58
N ASP A 6 22.82 19.50 15.74
CA ASP A 6 23.31 19.98 17.03
C ASP A 6 24.83 19.79 17.22
N CYS A 7 25.42 18.82 16.52
CA CYS A 7 26.85 18.49 16.55
C CYS A 7 27.61 19.02 15.32
N ALA A 8 26.88 19.43 14.28
CA ALA A 8 27.45 19.94 13.05
C ALA A 8 28.01 21.36 13.24
N PRO A 9 29.06 21.76 12.49
CA PRO A 9 29.52 23.14 12.46
C PRO A 9 28.36 24.08 12.09
N LYS A 10 28.20 25.20 12.80
CA LYS A 10 27.06 26.15 12.64
C LYS A 10 26.79 26.70 11.23
N LYS A 11 27.68 26.45 10.26
CA LYS A 11 27.53 26.85 8.85
C LYS A 11 27.16 25.68 7.93
N LEU A 12 27.08 24.45 8.44
CA LEU A 12 26.81 23.26 7.65
C LEU A 12 25.32 23.16 7.26
N TYR A 13 24.44 23.57 8.17
CA TYR A 13 23.00 23.62 7.96
C TYR A 13 22.52 25.06 8.03
N ASP A 14 21.55 25.41 7.18
CA ASP A 14 20.85 26.69 7.26
C ASP A 14 19.88 26.65 8.46
N GLU A 15 20.02 27.60 9.38
CA GLU A 15 19.17 27.70 10.57
C GLU A 15 17.69 27.91 10.20
N ASN A 16 17.41 28.62 9.10
CA ASN A 16 16.03 28.81 8.63
C ASN A 16 15.43 27.50 8.11
N LEU A 17 16.25 26.70 7.42
CA LEU A 17 15.84 25.38 6.95
C LEU A 17 15.54 24.44 8.12
N ILE A 18 16.41 24.41 9.14
CA ILE A 18 16.18 23.60 10.35
C ILE A 18 14.87 24.01 11.02
N LEU A 19 14.63 25.30 11.23
CA LEU A 19 13.42 25.80 11.88
C LEU A 19 12.16 25.44 11.08
N GLN A 20 12.18 25.67 9.77
CA GLN A 20 11.07 25.33 8.90
C GLN A 20 10.82 23.82 8.85
N SER A 21 11.87 23.01 8.78
CA SER A 21 11.78 21.55 8.81
C SER A 21 11.27 21.04 10.16
N ARG A 22 11.58 21.70 11.28
CA ARG A 22 11.06 21.34 12.61
C ARG A 22 9.57 21.59 12.75
N GLU A 23 9.04 22.59 12.06
CA GLU A 23 7.61 22.93 12.06
C GLU A 23 6.80 22.08 11.06
N THR A 24 7.44 21.66 9.96
CA THR A 24 6.76 20.96 8.86
C THR A 24 6.93 19.44 8.89
N MET A 25 7.99 18.92 9.51
CA MET A 25 8.24 17.48 9.61
C MET A 25 7.73 16.92 10.94
N SER A 26 7.36 15.63 10.95
CA SER A 26 7.17 14.92 12.21
C SER A 26 8.50 14.83 12.98
N GLN A 27 8.44 14.76 14.31
CA GLN A 27 9.63 14.72 15.16
C GLN A 27 10.59 13.59 14.76
N SER A 28 10.07 12.41 14.40
CA SER A 28 10.87 11.27 13.95
C SER A 28 11.52 11.49 12.58
N GLN A 29 10.85 12.16 11.65
CA GLN A 29 11.43 12.56 10.37
C GLN A 29 12.52 13.60 10.57
N PHE A 30 12.28 14.60 11.41
CA PHE A 30 13.26 15.64 11.73
C PHE A 30 14.51 15.05 12.40
N ASP A 31 14.33 14.14 13.37
CA ASP A 31 15.43 13.50 14.08
C ASP A 31 16.26 12.58 13.16
N ARG A 32 15.64 11.98 12.13
CA ARG A 32 16.35 11.20 11.10
C ARG A 32 17.11 12.09 10.11
N GLU A 33 16.46 13.16 9.64
CA GLU A 33 16.97 14.03 8.57
C GLU A 33 18.04 15.01 9.08
N PHE A 34 17.82 15.58 10.26
CA PHE A 34 18.67 16.59 10.86
C PHE A 34 19.32 16.10 12.15
N GLY A 35 18.67 15.28 12.96
CA GLY A 35 19.23 14.81 14.24
C GLY A 35 20.26 13.67 14.14
N ALA A 36 20.49 13.14 12.94
CA ALA A 36 21.26 11.90 12.72
C ALA A 36 20.88 10.75 13.68
N VAL A 37 19.65 10.77 14.20
CA VAL A 37 19.10 9.74 15.07
C VAL A 37 18.53 8.67 14.15
N PHE A 38 19.34 7.65 13.92
CA PHE A 38 18.84 6.43 13.31
C PHE A 38 18.04 5.68 14.38
N THR A 39 16.80 5.33 14.07
CA THR A 39 16.08 4.30 14.85
C THR A 39 16.99 3.08 14.91
N ASP A 40 17.43 2.76 16.12
CA ASP A 40 18.26 1.59 16.36
C ASP A 40 17.52 0.39 15.76
N ASP A 41 18.17 -0.35 14.84
CA ASP A 41 17.57 -1.46 14.07
C ASP A 41 16.94 -2.52 15.01
N SER A 42 17.28 -2.46 16.30
CA SER A 42 16.80 -3.29 17.40
C SER A 42 15.35 -3.02 17.83
N SER A 43 14.78 -1.82 17.63
CA SER A 43 13.58 -1.36 18.36
C SER A 43 12.23 -1.70 17.72
N GLY A 44 12.17 -1.77 16.38
CA GLY A 44 10.97 -2.13 15.61
C GLY A 44 10.85 -3.64 15.35
N TYR A 45 9.62 -4.12 15.15
CA TYR A 45 9.33 -5.49 14.71
C TYR A 45 9.87 -5.75 13.30
N PHE A 46 9.63 -4.81 12.37
CA PHE A 46 10.24 -4.82 11.04
C PHE A 46 11.59 -4.11 11.07
N LYS A 47 12.64 -4.83 10.66
CA LYS A 47 14.02 -4.32 10.68
C LYS A 47 14.26 -3.37 9.51
N THR A 48 14.77 -2.19 9.82
CA THR A 48 15.11 -1.16 8.82
C THR A 48 16.16 -1.67 7.85
N SER A 49 17.13 -2.45 8.34
CA SER A 49 18.16 -3.10 7.52
C SER A 49 17.57 -4.10 6.51
N ARG A 50 16.55 -4.87 6.91
CA ARG A 50 15.85 -5.81 6.03
C ARG A 50 15.03 -5.09 4.97
N MET A 51 14.29 -4.05 5.35
CA MET A 51 13.54 -3.24 4.39
C MET A 51 14.47 -2.52 3.40
N ALA A 52 15.63 -2.04 3.85
CA ALA A 52 16.64 -1.47 2.97
C ALA A 52 17.21 -2.51 1.99
N ALA A 53 17.49 -3.73 2.46
CA ALA A 53 17.92 -4.85 1.60
C ALA A 53 16.83 -5.33 0.61
N CYS A 54 15.57 -4.99 0.89
CA CYS A 54 14.41 -5.19 0.03
C CYS A 54 13.99 -3.90 -0.71
N THR A 55 14.87 -2.90 -0.80
CA THR A 55 14.65 -1.72 -1.65
C THR A 55 15.48 -1.88 -2.91
N ILE A 56 14.87 -1.68 -4.06
CA ILE A 56 15.58 -1.69 -5.35
C ILE A 56 16.53 -0.50 -5.38
N VAL A 57 17.74 -0.72 -5.90
CA VAL A 57 18.77 0.31 -5.95
C VAL A 57 18.32 1.44 -6.88
N ASP A 58 18.59 2.67 -6.47
CA ASP A 58 18.33 3.85 -7.29
C ASP A 58 19.01 3.73 -8.66
N GLY A 59 18.24 3.98 -9.73
CA GLY A 59 18.66 3.76 -11.11
C GLY A 59 18.24 2.41 -11.71
N ASP A 60 17.89 1.42 -10.88
CA ASP A 60 17.36 0.13 -11.35
C ASP A 60 15.83 0.14 -11.51
N SER A 61 15.30 -0.97 -12.03
CA SER A 61 13.87 -1.19 -12.24
C SER A 61 13.36 -2.41 -11.44
N PRO A 62 12.10 -2.40 -10.98
CA PRO A 62 11.13 -1.30 -11.06
C PRO A 62 11.43 -0.09 -10.14
N SER A 63 11.18 1.11 -10.66
CA SER A 63 11.14 2.36 -9.90
C SER A 63 9.70 2.73 -9.53
N VAL A 64 9.49 3.83 -8.81
CA VAL A 64 8.15 4.38 -8.61
C VAL A 64 7.42 4.60 -9.94
N GLU A 65 6.12 4.34 -9.95
CA GLU A 65 5.27 4.43 -11.14
C GLU A 65 4.02 5.28 -10.84
N VAL A 66 3.71 6.22 -11.75
CA VAL A 66 2.45 7.00 -11.73
C VAL A 66 1.46 6.50 -12.79
N ALA A 67 1.88 5.57 -13.64
CA ALA A 67 1.02 4.73 -14.46
C ALA A 67 1.81 3.48 -14.84
N GLY A 68 1.13 2.34 -14.81
CA GLY A 68 1.75 1.06 -15.06
C GLY A 68 2.23 0.87 -16.51
N ASP A 69 3.01 -0.19 -16.71
CA ASP A 69 3.23 -0.78 -18.02
C ASP A 69 2.01 -1.64 -18.39
N SER A 70 1.48 -1.46 -19.60
CA SER A 70 0.35 -2.23 -20.13
C SER A 70 0.53 -3.75 -20.12
N LYS A 71 1.78 -4.24 -20.13
CA LYS A 71 2.13 -5.67 -20.13
C LYS A 71 2.36 -6.22 -18.73
N SER A 72 2.60 -5.36 -17.75
CA SER A 72 2.78 -5.77 -16.37
C SER A 72 1.44 -6.01 -15.68
N LYS A 73 1.44 -6.86 -14.66
CA LYS A 73 0.28 -7.07 -13.79
C LYS A 73 0.51 -6.34 -12.48
N TYR A 74 -0.57 -5.82 -11.92
CA TYR A 74 -0.54 -5.05 -10.70
C TYR A 74 -1.60 -5.54 -9.71
N LEU A 75 -1.31 -5.38 -8.43
CA LEU A 75 -2.24 -5.62 -7.34
C LEU A 75 -2.46 -4.32 -6.58
N LEU A 76 -3.70 -4.07 -6.17
CA LEU A 76 -4.06 -2.87 -5.41
C LEU A 76 -4.53 -3.25 -4.01
N SER A 77 -3.89 -2.72 -2.96
CA SER A 77 -4.40 -2.80 -1.60
C SER A 77 -4.91 -1.45 -1.13
N PHE A 78 -5.90 -1.44 -0.24
CA PHE A 78 -6.42 -0.22 0.36
C PHE A 78 -6.89 -0.41 1.80
N ASP A 79 -6.61 0.57 2.65
CA ASP A 79 -7.12 0.66 4.02
C ASP A 79 -7.89 1.98 4.18
N PRO A 80 -9.22 1.96 4.04
CA PRO A 80 -10.03 3.16 3.97
C PRO A 80 -10.30 3.76 5.37
N SER A 81 -10.02 5.06 5.49
CA SER A 81 -10.43 5.90 6.62
C SER A 81 -11.49 6.91 6.15
N TRP A 82 -12.53 7.11 6.98
CA TRP A 82 -13.71 7.91 6.60
C TRP A 82 -13.77 9.30 7.24
N ALA A 83 -12.85 9.59 8.16
CA ALA A 83 -12.90 10.83 8.91
C ALA A 83 -12.31 12.00 8.09
N GLU A 84 -13.11 13.04 7.89
CA GLU A 84 -12.71 14.30 7.24
C GLU A 84 -11.99 15.25 8.24
N SER A 85 -11.14 14.70 9.10
CA SER A 85 -10.26 15.48 9.98
C SER A 85 -8.80 15.18 9.67
N GLU A 86 -7.94 16.19 9.61
CA GLU A 86 -6.50 15.98 9.46
C GLU A 86 -5.88 15.19 10.64
N SER A 87 -6.55 15.16 11.79
CA SER A 87 -6.14 14.33 12.93
C SER A 87 -6.57 12.87 12.81
N SER A 88 -7.28 12.49 11.74
CA SER A 88 -7.71 11.11 11.51
C SER A 88 -6.57 10.21 11.06
N ASP A 89 -6.88 8.93 10.99
CA ASP A 89 -6.08 7.96 10.27
C ASP A 89 -6.13 8.27 8.76
N ASP A 90 -5.07 7.91 8.05
CA ASP A 90 -4.98 8.12 6.61
C ASP A 90 -5.88 7.13 5.87
N PHE A 91 -6.50 7.59 4.78
CA PHE A 91 -6.95 6.68 3.75
C PHE A 91 -5.72 6.22 2.96
N ALA A 92 -5.37 4.94 3.06
CA ALA A 92 -4.21 4.37 2.40
C ALA A 92 -4.59 3.55 1.16
N MET A 93 -3.83 3.69 0.07
CA MET A 93 -3.88 2.80 -1.10
C MET A 93 -2.48 2.52 -1.60
N GLN A 94 -2.20 1.29 -2.03
CA GLN A 94 -0.89 0.87 -2.50
C GLN A 94 -0.98 -0.03 -3.73
N VAL A 95 -0.09 0.18 -4.70
CA VAL A 95 -0.01 -0.65 -5.91
C VAL A 95 1.29 -1.43 -5.92
N PHE A 96 1.15 -2.74 -6.12
CA PHE A 96 2.25 -3.69 -6.22
C PHE A 96 2.40 -4.15 -7.65
N LYS A 97 3.59 -3.96 -8.24
CA LYS A 97 3.95 -4.61 -9.50
C LYS A 97 4.29 -6.06 -9.23
N LEU A 98 3.66 -6.96 -9.98
CA LEU A 98 3.79 -8.40 -9.81
C LEU A 98 4.92 -8.96 -10.70
N ASP A 99 5.76 -9.82 -10.13
CA ASP A 99 6.79 -10.60 -10.84
C ASP A 99 6.33 -12.07 -10.86
N ASP A 100 5.77 -12.50 -12.00
CA ASP A 100 5.20 -13.84 -12.17
C ASP A 100 6.25 -14.95 -12.14
N GLU A 101 7.49 -14.67 -12.53
CA GLU A 101 8.57 -15.65 -12.53
C GLU A 101 9.02 -15.97 -11.10
N LYS A 102 9.19 -14.93 -10.28
CA LYS A 102 9.65 -15.07 -8.89
C LYS A 102 8.50 -15.22 -7.90
N LYS A 103 7.26 -14.96 -8.33
CA LYS A 103 6.06 -14.86 -7.49
C LYS A 103 6.22 -13.83 -6.37
N GLN A 104 6.60 -12.62 -6.75
CA GLN A 104 6.94 -11.52 -5.83
C GLN A 104 6.13 -10.27 -6.14
N GLY A 105 6.05 -9.38 -5.15
CA GLY A 105 5.45 -8.05 -5.31
C GLY A 105 6.49 -6.95 -5.06
N THR A 106 6.41 -5.86 -5.83
CA THR A 106 7.15 -4.63 -5.55
C THR A 106 6.19 -3.46 -5.37
N LEU A 107 6.23 -2.78 -4.24
CA LEU A 107 5.46 -1.56 -3.99
C LEU A 107 6.00 -0.43 -4.89
N VAL A 108 5.23 -0.04 -5.90
CA VAL A 108 5.62 0.98 -6.91
C VAL A 108 4.83 2.28 -6.81
N HIS A 109 3.71 2.28 -6.11
CA HIS A 109 2.84 3.44 -5.94
C HIS A 109 2.18 3.40 -4.57
N SER A 110 2.07 4.54 -3.91
CA SER A 110 1.45 4.66 -2.60
C SER A 110 0.71 5.98 -2.45
N TYR A 111 -0.38 5.93 -1.71
CA TYR A 111 -1.27 7.03 -1.40
C TYR A 111 -1.64 6.95 0.07
N ALA A 112 -1.50 8.05 0.81
CA ALA A 112 -1.89 8.15 2.21
C ALA A 112 -2.38 9.57 2.50
N MET A 113 -3.67 9.72 2.79
CA MET A 113 -4.29 11.03 2.97
C MET A 113 -5.35 11.02 4.07
N ALA A 114 -5.18 11.84 5.09
CA ALA A 114 -6.15 12.12 6.14
C ALA A 114 -6.96 13.37 5.83
N GLY A 115 -8.15 13.47 6.42
CA GLY A 115 -8.96 14.68 6.39
C GLY A 115 -9.51 15.06 5.01
N THR A 116 -9.46 14.15 4.05
CA THR A 116 -9.88 14.42 2.68
C THR A 116 -11.29 13.90 2.42
N ASN A 117 -12.06 14.65 1.63
CA ASN A 117 -13.40 14.24 1.25
C ASN A 117 -13.37 12.96 0.42
N LEU A 118 -14.33 12.06 0.68
CA LEU A 118 -14.48 10.77 0.01
C LEU A 118 -14.38 10.86 -1.53
N LYS A 119 -14.91 11.92 -2.13
CA LYS A 119 -14.87 12.14 -3.58
C LYS A 119 -13.44 12.09 -4.13
N HIS A 120 -12.48 12.67 -3.45
CA HIS A 120 -11.08 12.65 -3.89
C HIS A 120 -10.46 11.26 -3.80
N HIS A 121 -10.82 10.48 -2.77
CA HIS A 121 -10.41 9.07 -2.67
C HIS A 121 -11.01 8.24 -3.83
N ILE A 122 -12.28 8.47 -4.18
CA ILE A 122 -12.93 7.81 -5.33
C ILE A 122 -12.24 8.23 -6.65
N ASP A 123 -11.95 9.51 -6.84
CA ASP A 123 -11.23 10.02 -8.02
C ASP A 123 -9.83 9.39 -8.14
N TYR A 124 -9.12 9.24 -7.01
CA TYR A 124 -7.80 8.61 -6.97
C TYR A 124 -7.87 7.12 -7.26
N PHE A 125 -8.81 6.40 -6.64
CA PHE A 125 -9.02 4.97 -6.85
C PHE A 125 -9.40 4.67 -8.31
N HIS A 126 -10.25 5.50 -8.92
CA HIS A 126 -10.57 5.43 -10.35
C HIS A 126 -9.33 5.60 -11.24
N TYR A 127 -8.48 6.58 -10.91
CA TYR A 127 -7.22 6.78 -11.60
C TYR A 127 -6.35 5.53 -11.55
N LEU A 128 -6.20 4.89 -10.38
CA LEU A 128 -5.41 3.67 -10.25
C LEU A 128 -5.94 2.55 -11.15
N LEU A 129 -7.24 2.30 -11.14
CA LEU A 129 -7.87 1.25 -11.96
C LEU A 129 -7.75 1.49 -13.46
N LYS A 130 -7.68 2.75 -13.90
CA LYS A 130 -7.57 3.09 -15.34
C LYS A 130 -6.13 3.12 -15.85
N ASN A 131 -5.15 3.33 -14.97
CA ASN A 131 -3.75 3.56 -15.36
C ASN A 131 -2.81 2.42 -14.95
N PHE A 132 -3.27 1.49 -14.13
CA PHE A 132 -2.57 0.25 -13.79
C PHE A 132 -3.42 -0.95 -14.21
N ASN A 133 -2.78 -1.97 -14.77
CA ASN A 133 -3.44 -3.22 -15.11
C ASN A 133 -3.64 -4.06 -13.85
N ILE A 134 -4.62 -3.66 -13.02
CA ILE A 134 -4.94 -4.30 -11.75
C ILE A 134 -5.60 -5.66 -12.03
N VAL A 135 -4.95 -6.73 -11.58
CA VAL A 135 -5.45 -8.12 -11.69
C VAL A 135 -6.03 -8.63 -10.38
N SER A 136 -5.77 -7.96 -9.27
CA SER A 136 -6.24 -8.39 -7.95
C SER A 136 -6.32 -7.20 -6.99
N MET A 137 -7.31 -7.22 -6.10
CA MET A 137 -7.48 -6.18 -5.10
C MET A 137 -7.74 -6.77 -3.71
N VAL A 138 -7.27 -6.06 -2.69
CA VAL A 138 -7.58 -6.36 -1.30
C VAL A 138 -7.89 -5.09 -0.52
N GLY A 139 -8.89 -5.12 0.34
CA GLY A 139 -9.16 -4.02 1.26
C GLY A 139 -9.47 -4.48 2.67
N ASP A 140 -9.35 -3.60 3.65
CA ASP A 140 -9.94 -3.85 4.97
C ASP A 140 -11.46 -3.98 4.85
N TYR A 141 -12.05 -4.96 5.52
CA TYR A 141 -13.48 -5.22 5.43
C TYR A 141 -14.35 -4.10 6.01
N ASN A 142 -13.98 -3.55 7.16
CA ASN A 142 -14.85 -2.68 7.96
C ASN A 142 -15.14 -1.34 7.28
N GLY A 143 -14.15 -0.78 6.56
CA GLY A 143 -14.35 0.41 5.74
C GLY A 143 -14.45 0.13 4.24
N GLY A 144 -13.95 -1.02 3.78
CA GLY A 144 -13.88 -1.35 2.36
C GLY A 144 -15.22 -1.68 1.72
N VAL A 145 -16.15 -2.29 2.47
CA VAL A 145 -17.50 -2.59 1.94
C VAL A 145 -18.20 -1.30 1.52
N GLN A 146 -18.21 -0.32 2.42
CA GLN A 146 -18.82 1.00 2.19
C GLN A 146 -18.08 1.73 1.08
N PHE A 147 -16.75 1.61 1.02
CA PHE A 147 -15.95 2.33 0.03
C PHE A 147 -16.21 1.80 -1.39
N ILE A 148 -16.21 0.48 -1.56
CA ILE A 148 -16.50 -0.16 -2.84
C ILE A 148 -17.93 0.13 -3.29
N ASN A 149 -18.91 0.11 -2.37
CA ASN A 149 -20.28 0.49 -2.68
C ASN A 149 -20.37 1.95 -3.13
N ALA A 150 -19.74 2.88 -2.40
CA ALA A 150 -19.69 4.29 -2.78
C ALA A 150 -19.00 4.50 -4.14
N CYS A 151 -17.92 3.76 -4.43
CA CYS A 151 -17.27 3.77 -5.73
C CYS A 151 -18.24 3.32 -6.82
N ASN A 152 -18.85 2.13 -6.69
CA ASN A 152 -19.77 1.56 -7.68
C ASN A 152 -21.04 2.41 -7.90
N GLU A 153 -21.49 3.12 -6.86
CA GLU A 153 -22.64 4.03 -6.94
C GLU A 153 -22.29 5.40 -7.52
N SER A 154 -21.00 5.78 -7.50
CA SER A 154 -20.54 7.06 -8.00
C SER A 154 -20.81 7.21 -9.50
N LYS A 155 -21.10 8.45 -9.91
CA LYS A 155 -21.27 8.78 -11.32
C LYS A 155 -20.01 8.45 -12.13
N LEU A 156 -18.82 8.67 -11.57
CA LEU A 156 -17.54 8.43 -12.25
C LEU A 156 -17.36 6.97 -12.67
N PHE A 157 -17.69 6.03 -11.79
CA PHE A 157 -17.58 4.59 -12.06
C PHE A 157 -18.67 4.13 -13.02
N LYS A 158 -19.90 4.60 -12.85
CA LYS A 158 -21.02 4.31 -13.77
C LYS A 158 -20.71 4.78 -15.19
N ASP A 159 -20.22 6.01 -15.35
CA ASP A 159 -19.83 6.58 -16.65
C ASP A 159 -18.67 5.82 -17.29
N SER A 160 -17.81 5.20 -16.48
CA SER A 160 -16.67 4.39 -16.93
C SER A 160 -16.97 2.90 -17.09
N ASN A 161 -18.21 2.49 -16.84
CA ASN A 161 -18.65 1.09 -16.79
C ASN A 161 -17.77 0.21 -15.89
N ILE A 162 -17.40 0.73 -14.72
CA ILE A 162 -16.62 0.00 -13.70
C ILE A 162 -17.57 -0.44 -12.60
N ASN A 163 -17.62 -1.73 -12.31
CA ASN A 163 -18.37 -2.29 -11.20
C ASN A 163 -17.53 -3.36 -10.51
N ILE A 164 -16.95 -3.02 -9.36
CA ILE A 164 -16.07 -3.93 -8.63
C ILE A 164 -16.90 -4.95 -7.86
N LYS A 165 -16.59 -6.23 -8.08
CA LYS A 165 -17.22 -7.35 -7.39
C LYS A 165 -16.24 -8.04 -6.46
N MET A 166 -16.78 -8.54 -5.37
CA MET A 166 -16.00 -9.18 -4.30
C MET A 166 -16.01 -10.70 -4.47
N LEU A 167 -14.90 -11.33 -4.14
CA LEU A 167 -14.81 -12.77 -3.87
C LEU A 167 -15.34 -13.04 -2.46
N THR A 168 -15.89 -14.23 -2.24
CA THR A 168 -16.60 -14.57 -1.00
C THR A 168 -15.72 -15.28 0.03
N GLN A 169 -14.63 -15.89 -0.42
CA GLN A 169 -13.73 -16.72 0.39
C GLN A 169 -12.90 -15.87 1.37
N ASP A 170 -12.75 -16.37 2.61
CA ASP A 170 -12.02 -15.67 3.67
C ASP A 170 -10.56 -16.15 3.84
N PHE A 171 -10.24 -17.38 3.42
CA PHE A 171 -8.91 -18.00 3.53
C PHE A 171 -8.37 -18.08 4.97
N ASP A 172 -9.24 -18.11 5.97
CA ASP A 172 -8.82 -18.10 7.38
C ASP A 172 -8.45 -19.48 7.93
N LYS A 173 -9.17 -20.50 7.50
CA LYS A 173 -9.06 -21.85 8.03
C LYS A 173 -8.06 -22.68 7.23
N PRO A 174 -6.99 -23.19 7.88
CA PRO A 174 -6.00 -24.01 7.18
C PRO A 174 -6.59 -25.27 6.53
N GLU A 175 -7.65 -25.84 7.09
CA GLU A 175 -8.29 -27.05 6.59
C GLU A 175 -9.05 -26.80 5.27
N GLU A 176 -9.69 -25.63 5.15
CA GLU A 176 -10.51 -25.23 3.99
C GLU A 176 -9.68 -24.49 2.92
N TYR A 177 -8.43 -24.09 3.24
CA TYR A 177 -7.61 -23.23 2.39
C TYR A 177 -7.47 -23.69 0.93
N GLN A 178 -7.27 -24.99 0.69
CA GLN A 178 -7.15 -25.51 -0.68
C GLN A 178 -8.47 -25.53 -1.45
N GLU A 179 -9.60 -25.68 -0.74
CA GLU A 179 -10.93 -25.59 -1.32
C GLU A 179 -11.25 -24.13 -1.67
N ASP A 180 -11.03 -23.21 -0.72
CA ASP A 180 -11.17 -21.76 -0.90
C ASP A 180 -10.39 -21.26 -2.13
N LEU A 181 -9.15 -21.71 -2.33
CA LEU A 181 -8.36 -21.32 -3.50
C LEU A 181 -9.00 -21.76 -4.82
N ARG A 182 -9.61 -22.96 -4.88
CA ARG A 182 -10.27 -23.47 -6.10
C ARG A 182 -11.58 -22.76 -6.38
N GLU A 183 -12.38 -22.52 -5.35
CA GLU A 183 -13.62 -21.76 -5.47
C GLU A 183 -13.33 -20.31 -5.89
N ALA A 184 -12.39 -19.65 -5.22
CA ALA A 184 -11.98 -18.29 -5.56
C ALA A 184 -11.43 -18.21 -6.99
N LYS A 185 -10.63 -19.19 -7.44
CA LYS A 185 -10.16 -19.27 -8.83
C LYS A 185 -11.31 -19.40 -9.84
N THR A 186 -12.37 -20.13 -9.48
CA THR A 186 -13.56 -20.31 -10.32
C THR A 186 -14.41 -19.05 -10.36
N GLU A 187 -14.54 -18.34 -9.24
CA GLU A 187 -15.25 -17.07 -9.15
C GLU A 187 -14.49 -15.89 -9.78
N TYR A 188 -13.16 -15.96 -9.80
CA TYR A 188 -12.28 -14.91 -10.27
C TYR A 188 -12.52 -14.59 -11.75
N ASN A 189 -12.81 -13.32 -12.05
CA ASN A 189 -13.04 -12.87 -13.41
C ASN A 189 -12.61 -11.41 -13.60
N ILE A 190 -11.58 -11.21 -14.43
CA ILE A 190 -11.06 -9.86 -14.74
C ILE A 190 -12.07 -9.05 -15.55
N SER A 191 -12.69 -9.67 -16.56
CA SER A 191 -13.65 -9.01 -17.46
C SER A 191 -14.92 -8.54 -16.73
N ASP A 192 -15.35 -9.31 -15.73
CA ASP A 192 -16.50 -8.99 -14.86
C ASP A 192 -16.11 -8.23 -13.59
N MET A 193 -14.83 -7.83 -13.48
CA MET A 193 -14.28 -7.09 -12.33
C MET A 193 -14.49 -7.77 -10.97
N LYS A 194 -14.54 -9.10 -10.96
CA LYS A 194 -14.65 -9.95 -9.77
C LYS A 194 -13.28 -10.45 -9.35
N TYR A 195 -12.53 -9.59 -8.67
CA TYR A 195 -11.17 -9.87 -8.19
C TYR A 195 -10.79 -9.09 -6.92
N CYS A 196 -11.78 -8.59 -6.18
CA CYS A 196 -11.59 -7.88 -4.92
C CYS A 196 -11.83 -8.81 -3.72
N ILE A 197 -10.95 -8.83 -2.74
CA ILE A 197 -11.17 -9.48 -1.44
C ILE A 197 -11.23 -8.43 -0.34
N LEU A 198 -12.26 -8.48 0.49
CA LEU A 198 -12.36 -7.63 1.67
C LEU A 198 -12.03 -8.45 2.91
N ARG A 199 -10.88 -8.14 3.52
CA ARG A 199 -10.28 -8.95 4.57
C ARG A 199 -10.70 -8.46 5.94
N LYS A 200 -11.27 -9.36 6.76
CA LYS A 200 -11.60 -9.10 8.16
C LYS A 200 -10.35 -9.30 9.04
N PRO A 201 -9.82 -8.27 9.72
CA PRO A 201 -8.55 -8.39 10.43
C PRO A 201 -8.72 -9.05 11.81
N THR A 202 -8.92 -10.36 11.85
CA THR A 202 -8.95 -11.12 13.12
C THR A 202 -7.57 -11.12 13.78
N SER A 203 -7.48 -11.22 15.11
CA SER A 203 -6.18 -11.25 15.82
C SER A 203 -5.23 -12.34 15.29
N GLN A 204 -5.79 -13.50 14.93
CA GLN A 204 -5.02 -14.61 14.35
C GLN A 204 -4.54 -14.28 12.94
N TRP A 205 -5.36 -13.64 12.11
CA TRP A 205 -4.95 -13.21 10.78
C TRP A 205 -3.90 -12.10 10.84
N ILE A 206 -4.08 -11.08 11.69
CA ILE A 206 -3.12 -9.98 11.86
C ILE A 206 -1.73 -10.54 12.20
N ARG A 207 -1.66 -11.50 13.12
CA ARG A 207 -0.41 -12.18 13.46
C ARG A 207 0.21 -12.89 12.25
N ARG A 208 -0.56 -13.77 11.59
CA ARG A 208 -0.08 -14.53 10.42
C ARG A 208 0.37 -13.62 9.27
N ALA A 209 -0.35 -12.54 9.03
CA ALA A 209 -0.04 -11.57 7.97
C ALA A 209 1.24 -10.79 8.27
N ASN A 210 1.49 -10.45 9.54
CA ASN A 210 2.73 -9.82 9.98
C ASN A 210 3.94 -10.76 9.90
N GLU A 211 3.79 -12.00 10.37
CA GLU A 211 4.81 -13.04 10.26
C GLU A 211 5.13 -13.32 8.78
N LEU A 212 4.11 -13.34 7.90
CA LEU A 212 4.29 -13.48 6.46
C LEU A 212 5.05 -12.29 5.86
N LEU A 213 4.73 -11.05 6.23
CA LEU A 213 5.45 -9.88 5.75
C LEU A 213 6.91 -9.88 6.20
N GLN A 214 7.17 -10.23 7.47
CA GLN A 214 8.53 -10.36 7.99
C GLN A 214 9.31 -11.42 7.20
N ALA A 215 8.74 -12.61 7.01
CA ALA A 215 9.35 -13.67 6.23
C ALA A 215 9.61 -13.25 4.77
N ASN A 216 8.69 -12.50 4.16
CA ASN A 216 8.85 -12.00 2.80
C ASN A 216 9.96 -10.94 2.68
N PHE A 217 10.23 -10.15 3.72
CA PHE A 217 11.44 -9.31 3.75
C PHE A 217 12.70 -10.15 3.92
N ASP A 218 12.72 -11.11 4.85
CA ASP A 218 13.91 -11.95 5.08
C ASP A 218 14.29 -12.77 3.84
N HIS A 219 13.31 -13.23 3.08
CA HIS A 219 13.49 -14.01 1.86
C HIS A 219 13.41 -13.20 0.56
N LYS A 220 13.39 -11.87 0.63
CA LYS A 220 13.36 -10.96 -0.54
C LYS A 220 12.23 -11.27 -1.54
N ARG A 221 11.01 -11.47 -1.03
CA ARG A 221 9.78 -11.72 -1.79
C ARG A 221 8.83 -10.52 -1.88
N MET A 222 9.06 -9.50 -1.05
CA MET A 222 8.40 -8.21 -1.10
C MET A 222 9.46 -7.13 -1.22
N TRP A 223 9.27 -6.21 -2.16
CA TRP A 223 10.23 -5.15 -2.48
C TRP A 223 9.61 -3.76 -2.42
N PHE A 224 10.45 -2.77 -2.20
CA PHE A 224 10.15 -1.36 -2.37
C PHE A 224 10.81 -0.87 -3.65
N ALA A 225 10.05 -0.17 -4.49
CA ALA A 225 10.59 0.38 -5.73
C ALA A 225 11.66 1.43 -5.47
N ALA A 226 12.56 1.56 -6.44
CA ALA A 226 13.60 2.58 -6.43
C ALA A 226 13.04 3.96 -6.75
N ARG A 227 13.82 5.01 -6.47
CA ARG A 227 13.51 6.34 -6.98
C ARG A 227 13.56 6.31 -8.51
N ALA A 228 12.58 6.94 -9.15
CA ALA A 228 12.63 7.15 -10.59
C ALA A 228 13.75 8.18 -10.89
N MET A 229 14.79 7.74 -11.60
CA MET A 229 15.91 8.57 -12.06
C MET A 229 16.01 8.54 -13.60
N ASP A 230 16.69 9.52 -14.17
CA ASP A 230 17.03 9.60 -15.60
C ASP A 230 15.85 9.26 -16.53
N ASP A 231 16.00 8.20 -17.35
CA ASP A 231 15.00 7.75 -18.30
C ASP A 231 13.71 7.28 -17.62
N ASN A 232 13.81 6.61 -16.47
CA ASN A 232 12.64 6.18 -15.71
C ASN A 232 11.83 7.40 -15.24
N TYR A 233 12.51 8.43 -14.72
CA TYR A 233 11.87 9.68 -14.33
C TYR A 233 11.18 10.37 -15.54
N HIS A 234 11.91 10.53 -16.64
CA HIS A 234 11.37 11.14 -17.86
C HIS A 234 10.19 10.34 -18.46
N ASN A 235 10.18 9.03 -18.30
CA ASN A 235 9.07 8.18 -18.72
C ASN A 235 7.83 8.38 -17.85
N GLN A 236 8.00 8.49 -16.52
CA GLN A 236 6.89 8.72 -15.59
C GLN A 236 6.24 10.09 -15.81
N ILE A 237 7.01 11.18 -15.90
CA ILE A 237 6.44 12.54 -16.10
C ILE A 237 5.68 12.70 -17.42
N LYS A 238 5.97 11.86 -18.43
CA LYS A 238 5.30 11.88 -19.75
C LYS A 238 4.01 11.05 -19.76
N LYS A 239 3.71 10.29 -18.70
CA LYS A 239 2.48 9.48 -18.63
C LYS A 239 1.25 10.38 -18.66
N LYS A 240 0.24 9.94 -19.39
CA LYS A 240 -1.03 10.68 -19.55
C LYS A 240 -2.01 10.26 -18.46
N ILE A 241 -1.98 10.96 -17.34
CA ILE A 241 -2.87 10.71 -16.20
C ILE A 241 -3.73 11.96 -15.90
N PRO A 242 -4.87 11.83 -15.22
CA PRO A 242 -5.75 12.95 -14.88
C PRO A 242 -5.21 13.79 -13.70
N ILE A 243 -3.93 14.18 -13.71
CA ILE A 243 -3.20 14.77 -12.58
C ILE A 243 -3.89 15.97 -11.91
N GLN A 244 -4.62 16.79 -12.69
CA GLN A 244 -5.33 17.95 -12.15
C GLN A 244 -6.46 17.58 -11.18
N LYS A 245 -7.06 16.40 -11.34
CA LYS A 245 -8.14 15.91 -10.47
C LYS A 245 -7.62 15.18 -9.23
N LEU A 246 -6.35 14.78 -9.24
CA LEU A 246 -5.75 14.02 -8.15
C LEU A 246 -5.36 14.98 -7.03
N LYS A 247 -5.83 14.69 -5.83
CA LYS A 247 -5.40 15.33 -4.59
C LYS A 247 -4.48 14.36 -3.85
N PHE A 248 -3.24 14.75 -3.65
CA PHE A 248 -2.22 13.93 -2.99
C PHE A 248 -1.41 14.69 -1.94
N LEU A 249 -1.67 16.00 -1.78
CA LEU A 249 -1.16 16.81 -0.68
C LEU A 249 -2.32 17.56 0.00
N ASN A 250 -2.17 17.85 1.29
CA ASN A 250 -3.17 18.63 2.06
C ASN A 250 -3.00 20.15 1.91
N ILE A 251 -1.95 20.62 1.23
CA ILE A 251 -1.67 22.05 1.06
C ILE A 251 -2.52 22.62 -0.08
N ALA A 252 -3.77 22.95 0.23
CA ALA A 252 -4.79 23.38 -0.72
C ALA A 252 -4.42 24.63 -1.55
N GLU A 253 -3.61 25.55 -1.01
CA GLU A 253 -3.34 26.84 -1.67
C GLU A 253 -2.29 26.79 -2.80
N GLN A 254 -1.44 25.76 -2.83
CA GLN A 254 -0.39 25.61 -3.85
C GLN A 254 -0.82 24.74 -5.03
N GLU A 255 -1.64 23.70 -4.81
CA GLU A 255 -2.08 22.79 -5.87
C GLU A 255 -2.95 23.48 -6.96
N GLU A 256 -3.80 24.45 -6.60
CA GLU A 256 -4.72 25.10 -7.55
C GLU A 256 -4.02 26.03 -8.54
N LYS A 257 -2.84 26.54 -8.21
CA LYS A 257 -2.07 27.48 -9.05
C LYS A 257 -0.98 26.80 -9.88
N GLN A 258 -0.76 25.51 -9.67
CA GLN A 258 0.34 24.80 -10.28
C GLN A 258 0.02 24.37 -11.72
N SER A 259 1.01 24.52 -12.61
CA SER A 259 0.88 24.00 -13.98
C SER A 259 0.79 22.46 -13.98
N LYS A 260 0.14 21.87 -15.00
CA LYS A 260 0.05 20.41 -15.15
C LYS A 260 1.41 19.71 -15.07
N GLY A 261 2.44 20.29 -15.69
CA GLY A 261 3.79 19.72 -15.73
C GLY A 261 4.46 19.76 -14.36
N ALA A 262 4.33 20.87 -13.63
CA ALA A 262 4.87 20.98 -12.28
C ALA A 262 4.15 20.04 -11.30
N LYS A 263 2.81 19.96 -11.34
CA LYS A 263 2.05 19.02 -10.50
C LYS A 263 2.42 17.56 -10.78
N MET A 264 2.77 17.24 -12.02
CA MET A 264 3.22 15.90 -12.41
C MET A 264 4.61 15.57 -11.85
N ILE A 265 5.53 16.54 -11.84
CA ILE A 265 6.86 16.39 -11.24
C ILE A 265 6.73 16.11 -9.75
N ASP A 266 6.00 16.96 -9.03
CA ASP A 266 5.77 16.81 -7.59
C ASP A 266 5.10 15.47 -7.29
N PHE A 267 4.18 15.01 -8.14
CA PHE A 267 3.53 13.73 -7.95
C PHE A 267 4.48 12.53 -8.07
N VAL A 268 5.41 12.55 -9.03
CA VAL A 268 6.42 11.49 -9.18
C VAL A 268 7.36 11.47 -7.98
N GLU A 269 7.80 12.64 -7.51
CA GLU A 269 8.67 12.76 -6.33
C GLU A 269 7.96 12.30 -5.05
N HIS A 270 6.70 12.71 -4.89
CA HIS A 270 5.85 12.33 -3.77
C HIS A 270 5.66 10.81 -3.66
N GLN A 271 5.66 10.05 -4.78
CA GLN A 271 5.59 8.59 -4.70
C GLN A 271 6.77 7.97 -3.94
N GLN A 272 7.97 8.54 -4.08
CA GLN A 272 9.12 8.08 -3.34
C GLN A 272 8.98 8.38 -1.85
N ASP A 273 8.42 9.54 -1.51
CA ASP A 273 8.15 9.93 -0.13
C ASP A 273 7.12 9.01 0.51
N MET A 274 6.08 8.60 -0.23
CA MET A 274 5.07 7.65 0.28
C MET A 274 5.63 6.24 0.50
N ILE A 275 6.54 5.77 -0.35
CA ILE A 275 7.28 4.52 -0.09
C ILE A 275 8.15 4.66 1.17
N ASN A 276 8.82 5.79 1.34
CA ASN A 276 9.64 6.06 2.52
C ASN A 276 8.80 6.20 3.80
N LEU A 277 7.60 6.79 3.72
CA LEU A 277 6.61 6.84 4.79
C LEU A 277 6.19 5.43 5.19
N THR A 278 5.83 4.57 4.23
CA THR A 278 5.46 3.18 4.48
C THR A 278 6.57 2.44 5.25
N LYS A 279 7.84 2.59 4.84
CA LYS A 279 8.99 2.00 5.55
C LYS A 279 9.14 2.56 6.97
N ALA A 280 8.93 3.87 7.15
CA ALA A 280 8.99 4.50 8.46
C ALA A 280 7.89 3.98 9.40
N GLU A 281 6.65 3.86 8.92
CA GLU A 281 5.55 3.28 9.69
C GLU A 281 5.84 1.83 10.10
N CYS A 282 6.37 1.01 9.18
CA CYS A 282 6.78 -0.36 9.48
C CYS A 282 7.84 -0.42 10.59
N ALA A 283 8.83 0.48 10.57
CA ALA A 283 9.88 0.56 11.58
C ALA A 283 9.34 0.93 12.98
N LEU A 284 8.21 1.64 13.04
CA LEU A 284 7.57 2.03 14.30
C LEU A 284 6.73 0.90 14.92
N ILE A 285 6.39 -0.15 14.18
CA ILE A 285 5.53 -1.23 14.69
C ILE A 285 6.26 -2.01 15.79
N GLN A 286 5.58 -2.15 16.93
CA GLN A 286 6.02 -2.96 18.07
C GLN A 286 5.06 -4.13 18.30
N ILE A 287 5.63 -5.25 18.73
CA ILE A 287 4.86 -6.42 19.15
C ILE A 287 4.67 -6.40 20.67
N LYS A 288 3.42 -6.53 21.10
CA LYS A 288 3.08 -6.75 22.52
C LYS A 288 2.30 -8.04 22.66
N THR A 289 2.74 -8.89 23.58
CA THR A 289 2.07 -10.16 23.89
C THR A 289 1.31 -10.00 25.21
N SER A 290 0.00 -10.25 25.18
CA SER A 290 -0.81 -10.26 26.39
C SER A 290 -0.47 -11.48 27.27
N PRO A 291 -0.83 -11.46 28.57
CA PRO A 291 -0.65 -12.63 29.44
C PRO A 291 -1.36 -13.90 28.94
N HIS A 292 -2.40 -13.74 28.11
CA HIS A 292 -3.17 -14.83 27.50
C HIS A 292 -2.59 -15.26 26.12
N GLY A 293 -1.41 -14.76 25.74
CA GLY A 293 -0.72 -15.13 24.50
C GLY A 293 -1.21 -14.39 23.24
N MET A 294 -2.12 -13.43 23.37
CA MET A 294 -2.58 -12.63 22.22
C MET A 294 -1.51 -11.60 21.84
N GLN A 295 -1.02 -11.66 20.61
CA GLN A 295 -0.06 -10.70 20.07
C GLN A 295 -0.79 -9.54 19.40
N THR A 296 -0.28 -8.34 19.63
CA THR A 296 -0.75 -7.10 19.01
C THR A 296 0.43 -6.42 18.32
N PHE A 297 0.17 -5.87 17.13
CA PHE A 297 1.16 -5.21 16.27
C PHE A 297 0.73 -3.76 16.13
N ASP A 298 1.44 -2.86 16.79
CA ASP A 298 0.95 -1.50 16.94
C ASP A 298 2.05 -0.49 17.23
N LEU A 299 1.69 0.79 17.13
CA LEU A 299 2.57 1.88 17.52
C LEU A 299 2.87 1.83 19.03
N PRO A 300 4.03 2.36 19.47
CA PRO A 300 4.34 2.56 20.88
C PRO A 300 3.26 3.41 21.56
N ASP A 301 2.97 3.14 22.85
CA ASP A 301 1.89 3.84 23.56
C ASP A 301 2.08 5.35 23.65
N ALA A 302 3.34 5.81 23.68
CA ALA A 302 3.67 7.23 23.65
C ALA A 302 3.19 7.90 22.35
N LEU A 303 3.37 7.23 21.21
CA LEU A 303 2.97 7.74 19.90
C LEU A 303 1.46 7.63 19.68
N LYS A 304 0.82 6.56 20.17
CA LYS A 304 -0.64 6.39 20.10
C LYS A 304 -1.45 7.51 20.74
N ARG A 305 -0.90 8.12 21.79
CA ARG A 305 -1.55 9.19 22.54
C ARG A 305 -1.38 10.56 21.88
N THR A 306 -0.54 10.66 20.84
CA THR A 306 -0.37 11.90 20.09
C THR A 306 -1.58 12.17 19.21
N THR A 307 -1.94 13.46 19.09
CA THR A 307 -3.08 13.92 18.29
C THR A 307 -2.64 15.06 17.37
N GLY A 308 -3.46 15.35 16.37
CA GLY A 308 -3.21 16.41 15.39
C GLY A 308 -2.72 15.90 14.04
N PRO A 309 -2.49 16.81 13.08
CA PRO A 309 -2.14 16.47 11.70
C PRO A 309 -0.83 15.69 11.54
N ASN A 310 0.12 15.92 12.44
CA ASN A 310 1.46 15.32 12.43
C ASN A 310 1.58 14.09 13.35
N LYS A 311 0.45 13.50 13.77
CA LYS A 311 0.47 12.29 14.62
C LYS A 311 1.13 11.13 13.87
N ALA A 312 1.75 10.22 14.60
CA ALA A 312 2.24 8.98 14.00
C ALA A 312 1.05 8.13 13.52
N ARG A 313 1.13 7.62 12.29
CA ARG A 313 0.14 6.75 11.66
C ARG A 313 0.74 5.41 11.31
N LYS A 314 -0.11 4.47 10.91
CA LYS A 314 0.27 3.11 10.52
C LYS A 314 -0.56 2.58 9.35
N ASP A 315 -1.27 3.46 8.65
CA ASP A 315 -2.27 3.10 7.65
C ASP A 315 -1.60 2.65 6.33
N SER A 316 -0.43 3.21 6.01
CA SER A 316 0.39 2.71 4.89
C SER A 316 1.00 1.34 5.21
N TYR A 317 1.37 1.10 6.47
CA TYR A 317 1.78 -0.21 6.95
C TYR A 317 0.65 -1.25 6.86
N SER A 318 -0.57 -0.93 7.28
CA SER A 318 -1.70 -1.86 7.19
C SER A 318 -2.06 -2.19 5.75
N ALA A 319 -2.06 -1.19 4.85
CA ALA A 319 -2.20 -1.39 3.41
C ALA A 319 -1.09 -2.31 2.85
N LEU A 320 0.15 -2.19 3.35
CA LEU A 320 1.27 -3.05 2.95
C LEU A 320 1.06 -4.50 3.41
N VAL A 321 0.61 -4.70 4.64
CA VAL A 321 0.31 -6.05 5.17
C VAL A 321 -0.78 -6.72 4.35
N LEU A 322 -1.86 -5.99 4.02
CA LEU A 322 -2.94 -6.47 3.15
C LEU A 322 -2.40 -6.84 1.77
N GLY A 323 -1.66 -5.95 1.12
CA GLY A 323 -1.08 -6.16 -0.21
C GLY A 323 -0.14 -7.36 -0.25
N ASN A 324 0.75 -7.47 0.73
CA ASN A 324 1.67 -8.60 0.87
C ASN A 324 0.95 -9.94 1.01
N TRP A 325 -0.09 -9.99 1.85
CA TRP A 325 -0.93 -11.17 1.99
C TRP A 325 -1.62 -11.51 0.67
N MET A 326 -2.18 -10.52 -0.02
CA MET A 326 -2.91 -10.74 -1.27
C MET A 326 -2.00 -11.17 -2.42
N VAL A 327 -0.74 -10.72 -2.48
CA VAL A 327 0.26 -11.24 -3.44
C VAL A 327 0.41 -12.75 -3.29
N LYS A 328 0.51 -13.25 -2.05
CA LYS A 328 0.56 -14.70 -1.78
C LYS A 328 -0.73 -15.39 -2.24
N ILE A 329 -1.90 -14.88 -1.84
CA ILE A 329 -3.18 -15.47 -2.22
C ILE A 329 -3.36 -15.50 -3.74
N TYR A 330 -3.01 -14.43 -4.45
CA TYR A 330 -3.09 -14.37 -5.90
C TYR A 330 -2.28 -15.49 -6.56
N TYR A 331 -1.02 -15.67 -6.18
CA TYR A 331 -0.17 -16.71 -6.77
C TYR A 331 -0.59 -18.13 -6.38
N ASP A 332 -1.05 -18.32 -5.15
CA ASP A 332 -1.56 -19.62 -4.70
C ASP A 332 -2.87 -19.97 -5.42
N MET A 333 -3.77 -18.99 -5.60
CA MET A 333 -5.04 -19.14 -6.31
C MET A 333 -4.80 -19.46 -7.79
N MET A 334 -3.93 -18.70 -8.47
CA MET A 334 -3.59 -18.96 -9.86
C MET A 334 -2.92 -20.34 -10.03
N GLY A 335 -2.11 -20.75 -9.05
CA GLY A 335 -1.42 -22.04 -9.02
C GLY A 335 -2.28 -23.23 -8.57
N ALA A 336 -3.49 -23.02 -8.04
CA ALA A 336 -4.33 -24.10 -7.54
C ALA A 336 -4.74 -25.05 -8.68
N GLU A 337 -4.52 -26.36 -8.47
CA GLU A 337 -4.95 -27.40 -9.40
C GLU A 337 -6.48 -27.42 -9.48
N GLU A 338 -7.00 -27.50 -10.71
CA GLU A 338 -8.43 -27.72 -10.94
C GLU A 338 -8.85 -29.00 -10.23
N ALA A 339 -10.00 -28.96 -9.54
CA ALA A 339 -10.56 -30.16 -8.94
C ALA A 339 -10.71 -31.21 -10.05
N LYS A 340 -10.06 -32.38 -9.90
CA LYS A 340 -10.27 -33.50 -10.83
C LYS A 340 -11.76 -33.74 -10.90
N ALA A 341 -12.35 -33.55 -12.08
CA ALA A 341 -13.73 -33.94 -12.32
C ALA A 341 -13.85 -35.41 -11.93
N ILE A 342 -14.51 -35.69 -10.80
CA ILE A 342 -14.91 -37.04 -10.47
C ILE A 342 -15.89 -37.40 -11.56
N GLN A 343 -15.47 -38.20 -12.54
CA GLN A 343 -16.38 -38.82 -13.49
C GLN A 343 -17.24 -39.80 -12.70
N THR A 344 -18.28 -39.31 -12.05
CA THR A 344 -19.36 -40.14 -11.54
C THR A 344 -20.09 -40.69 -12.76
N PHE A 345 -19.97 -41.99 -12.98
CA PHE A 345 -20.74 -42.72 -13.97
C PHE A 345 -22.23 -42.44 -13.74
N ALA A 346 -22.86 -41.72 -14.66
CA ALA A 346 -24.30 -41.54 -14.71
C ALA A 346 -24.87 -42.58 -15.70
N PRO A 347 -25.51 -43.66 -15.25
CA PRO A 347 -26.14 -44.61 -16.15
C PRO A 347 -27.23 -43.90 -16.95
N GLN A 348 -27.10 -43.89 -18.28
CA GLN A 348 -28.16 -43.51 -19.19
C GLN A 348 -28.96 -44.76 -19.54
N PHE A 349 -30.27 -44.74 -19.27
CA PHE A 349 -31.19 -45.73 -19.83
C PHE A 349 -31.51 -45.33 -21.27
N ILE A 350 -31.12 -46.16 -22.22
CA ILE A 350 -31.52 -46.04 -23.62
C ILE A 350 -32.90 -46.71 -23.73
N ASN A 351 -33.91 -45.94 -24.12
CA ASN A 351 -35.26 -46.45 -24.42
C ASN A 351 -35.33 -47.08 -25.80
#